data_AF-A0A952BG04-F1
#
_entry.id   AF-A0A952BG04-F1
#
_cell.length_a   1.000
_cell.length_b   1.000
_cell.length_c   1.000
_cell.angle_alpha   90.00
_cell.angle_beta   90.00
_cell.angle_gamma   90.00
#
_symmetry.space_group_name_H-M   'P 1'
#
loop_
_entity.id
_entity.type
_entity.pdbx_description
1 polymer ?
#
loop_
_entity_poly.entity_id
_entity_poly.type
_entity_poly.pdbx_seq_one_letter_code
_entity_poly.pdbx_strand_id
1 'polypeptide(L)'
;MWQQKYDQAMPILKNLLRQKPEDYKLIELLADTYSWKNDYDNAILLYKRIIAKTGPSKEIMWKLAEALRYAGKNAEAAEFYNQYLKGTE
;
A
#
# COMPACT_ATOMS: atom_id res chain seq x y z
N MET A 1 19.41 0.24 8.04
CA MET A 1 19.59 -0.82 7.01
C MET A 1 18.25 -1.36 6.50
N TRP A 2 17.37 -0.47 6.03
CA TRP A 2 16.03 -0.84 5.52
C TRP A 2 15.99 -0.62 3.99
N GLN A 3 16.43 0.56 3.50
CA GLN A 3 16.59 0.86 2.06
C GLN A 3 17.26 -0.25 1.23
N GLN A 4 18.43 -0.74 1.66
CA GLN A 4 19.18 -1.72 0.87
C GLN A 4 18.47 -3.08 0.73
N LYS A 5 17.63 -3.46 1.70
CA LYS A 5 16.85 -4.69 1.64
C LYS A 5 15.64 -4.55 0.70
N TYR A 6 15.02 -3.36 0.65
CA TYR A 6 13.86 -3.12 -0.20
C TYR A 6 14.23 -2.97 -1.68
N ASP A 7 15.36 -2.34 -2.00
CA ASP A 7 15.84 -2.23 -3.38
C ASP A 7 16.09 -3.60 -4.03
N GLN A 8 16.62 -4.56 -3.27
CA GLN A 8 16.81 -5.94 -3.74
C GLN A 8 15.53 -6.78 -3.65
N ALA A 9 14.62 -6.47 -2.73
CA ALA A 9 13.37 -7.20 -2.58
C ALA A 9 12.38 -6.91 -3.72
N MET A 10 12.37 -5.71 -4.29
CA MET A 10 11.44 -5.31 -5.34
C MET A 10 11.39 -6.25 -6.56
N PRO A 11 12.52 -6.65 -7.19
CA PRO A 11 12.51 -7.62 -8.29
C PRO A 11 12.08 -9.02 -7.83
N ILE A 12 12.44 -9.43 -6.61
CA ILE A 12 12.06 -10.73 -6.05
C ILE A 12 10.53 -10.78 -5.83
N LEU A 13 9.97 -9.73 -5.23
CA LEU A 13 8.54 -9.58 -5.00
C LEU A 13 7.76 -9.60 -6.31
N LYS A 14 8.23 -8.89 -7.35
CA LYS A 14 7.60 -8.93 -8.69
C LYS A 14 7.62 -10.33 -9.29
N ASN A 15 8.72 -11.07 -9.14
CA ASN A 15 8.80 -12.45 -9.62
C ASN A 15 7.90 -13.41 -8.83
N LEU A 16 7.79 -13.22 -7.51
CA LEU A 16 6.87 -13.99 -6.67
C LEU A 16 5.41 -13.68 -7.00
N LEU A 17 5.08 -12.42 -7.24
CA LEU A 17 3.73 -12.00 -7.69
C LEU A 17 3.36 -12.58 -9.06
N ARG A 18 4.33 -12.90 -9.93
CA ARG A 18 4.03 -13.65 -11.16
C ARG A 18 3.55 -15.07 -10.89
N GLN A 19 4.04 -15.70 -9.82
CA GLN A 19 3.63 -17.04 -9.41
C GLN A 19 2.38 -17.01 -8.55
N LYS A 20 2.23 -15.97 -7.71
CA LYS A 20 1.07 -15.75 -6.83
C LYS A 20 0.55 -14.32 -6.96
N PRO A 21 -0.23 -14.02 -8.02
CA PRO A 21 -0.69 -12.66 -8.31
C PRO A 21 -1.69 -12.10 -7.29
N GLU A 22 -2.24 -12.95 -6.43
CA GLU A 22 -3.23 -12.61 -5.41
C GLU A 22 -2.68 -12.72 -3.98
N ASP A 23 -1.36 -12.85 -3.83
CA ASP A 23 -0.75 -12.84 -2.50
C ASP A 23 -0.67 -11.40 -1.98
N TYR A 24 -1.70 -10.98 -1.25
CA TYR A 24 -1.84 -9.62 -0.74
C TYR A 24 -0.70 -9.20 0.18
N LYS A 25 -0.05 -10.15 0.87
CA LYS A 25 1.16 -9.86 1.67
C LYS A 25 2.34 -9.45 0.79
N LEU A 26 2.50 -10.07 -0.38
CA LEU A 26 3.53 -9.67 -1.34
C LEU A 26 3.20 -8.32 -1.98
N ILE A 27 1.92 -8.07 -2.26
CA ILE A 27 1.45 -6.76 -2.77
C ILE A 27 1.70 -5.67 -1.72
N GLU A 28 1.46 -5.96 -0.45
CA GLU A 28 1.72 -5.05 0.67
C GLU A 28 3.21 -4.74 0.79
N LEU A 29 4.06 -5.77 0.80
CA LEU A 29 5.52 -5.58 0.86
C LEU A 29 6.04 -4.74 -0.31
N LEU A 30 5.44 -4.91 -1.50
CA LEU A 30 5.77 -4.11 -2.67
C LEU A 30 5.30 -2.65 -2.50
N ALA A 31 4.11 -2.44 -1.92
CA ALA A 31 3.59 -1.10 -1.62
C ALA A 31 4.45 -0.37 -0.59
N ASP A 32 4.84 -1.05 0.50
CA ASP A 32 5.80 -0.53 1.47
C ASP A 32 7.10 -0.14 0.76
N THR A 33 7.64 -1.03 -0.08
CA THR A 33 8.87 -0.76 -0.85
C THR A 33 8.75 0.51 -1.69
N TYR A 34 7.63 0.71 -2.39
CA TYR A 34 7.40 1.95 -3.14
C TYR A 34 7.33 3.18 -2.22
N SER A 35 6.65 3.08 -1.07
CA SER A 35 6.59 4.16 -0.07
C SER A 35 7.98 4.55 0.44
N TRP A 36 8.83 3.56 0.73
CA TRP A 36 10.23 3.76 1.14
C TRP A 36 11.09 4.41 0.06
N LYS A 37 10.77 4.20 -1.22
CA LYS A 37 11.46 4.83 -2.36
C LYS A 37 10.93 6.23 -2.69
N ASN A 38 10.04 6.78 -1.85
CA ASN A 38 9.30 8.03 -2.09
C ASN A 38 8.35 7.96 -3.29
N ASP A 39 8.07 6.76 -3.79
CA ASP A 39 7.11 6.52 -4.87
C ASP A 39 5.73 6.25 -4.26
N TYR A 40 5.20 7.28 -3.61
CA TYR A 40 3.97 7.17 -2.83
C TYR A 40 2.76 6.88 -3.72
N ASP A 41 2.73 7.38 -4.97
CA ASP A 41 1.65 7.11 -5.92
C ASP A 41 1.47 5.61 -6.20
N ASN A 42 2.56 4.89 -6.45
CA ASN A 42 2.51 3.44 -6.64
C ASN A 42 2.14 2.70 -5.35
N ALA A 43 2.64 3.15 -4.19
CA ALA A 43 2.27 2.58 -2.90
C ALA A 43 0.76 2.69 -2.62
N ILE A 44 0.20 3.87 -2.85
CA ILE A 44 -1.23 4.17 -2.68
C ILE A 44 -2.08 3.24 -3.55
N LEU A 45 -1.73 3.06 -4.83
CA LEU A 45 -2.45 2.18 -5.75
C LEU A 45 -2.49 0.72 -5.26
N LEU A 46 -1.37 0.21 -4.76
CA LEU A 46 -1.28 -1.16 -4.27
C LEU A 46 -2.05 -1.35 -2.95
N TYR A 47 -1.96 -0.40 -2.02
CA TYR A 47 -2.77 -0.45 -0.78
C TYR A 47 -4.27 -0.39 -1.06
N LYS A 48 -4.72 0.48 -1.97
CA LYS A 48 -6.13 0.53 -2.40
C LYS A 48 -6.58 -0.80 -3.01
N ARG A 49 -5.72 -1.46 -3.80
CA ARG A 49 -6.00 -2.78 -4.39
C ARG A 49 -6.15 -3.86 -3.31
N ILE A 50 -5.32 -3.85 -2.27
CA ILE A 50 -5.43 -4.77 -1.14
C ILE A 50 -6.79 -4.55 -0.45
N ILE A 51 -7.11 -3.31 -0.08
CA ILE A 51 -8.38 -2.98 0.60
C ILE A 51 -9.60 -3.41 -0.23
N ALA A 52 -9.56 -3.22 -1.55
CA ALA A 52 -10.66 -3.62 -2.44
C ALA A 52 -10.87 -5.14 -2.52
N LYS A 53 -9.88 -5.96 -2.13
CA LYS A 53 -9.92 -7.42 -2.26
C LYS A 53 -10.00 -8.14 -0.91
N THR A 54 -9.23 -7.69 0.07
CA THR A 54 -9.21 -8.26 1.43
C THR A 54 -10.21 -7.58 2.35
N GLY A 55 -10.77 -6.43 1.94
CA GLY A 55 -11.55 -5.55 2.79
C GLY A 55 -10.67 -4.52 3.54
N PRO A 56 -11.30 -3.50 4.13
CA PRO A 56 -10.60 -2.48 4.90
C PRO A 56 -9.98 -3.09 6.17
N SER A 57 -8.65 -3.21 6.17
CA SER A 57 -7.88 -3.56 7.35
C SER A 57 -7.27 -2.32 7.97
N LYS A 58 -7.33 -2.23 9.30
CA LYS A 58 -6.78 -1.09 10.07
C LYS A 58 -5.30 -0.84 9.76
N GLU A 59 -4.54 -1.91 9.55
CA GLU A 59 -3.11 -1.86 9.20
C GLU A 59 -2.90 -1.23 7.82
N ILE A 60 -3.60 -1.72 6.79
CA ILE A 60 -3.46 -1.21 5.42
C ILE A 60 -4.00 0.22 5.30
N MET A 61 -5.08 0.55 6.00
CA MET A 61 -5.62 1.92 6.04
C MET A 61 -4.62 2.89 6.66
N TRP A 62 -3.93 2.49 7.73
CA TRP A 62 -2.89 3.31 8.34
C TRP A 62 -1.71 3.54 7.38
N LYS A 63 -1.22 2.48 6.72
CA LYS A 63 -0.14 2.58 5.72
C LYS A 63 -0.51 3.44 4.52
N LEU A 64 -1.75 3.31 4.02
CA LEU A 64 -2.28 4.13 2.94
C LEU A 64 -2.37 5.61 3.35
N ALA A 65 -2.87 5.89 4.55
CA ALA A 65 -2.94 7.25 5.08
C ALA A 65 -1.57 7.88 5.23
N GLU A 66 -0.59 7.11 5.70
CA GLU A 66 0.79 7.56 5.79
C GLU A 66 1.39 7.86 4.41
N ALA A 67 1.20 6.97 3.43
CA ALA A 67 1.63 7.18 2.06
C ALA A 67 0.97 8.43 1.43
N LEU A 68 -0.34 8.64 1.64
CA LEU A 68 -1.05 9.83 1.18
C LEU A 68 -0.54 11.11 1.85
N ARG A 69 -0.23 11.05 3.15
CA ARG A 69 0.34 12.17 3.88
C ARG A 69 1.71 12.57 3.32
N TYR A 70 2.58 11.59 3.08
CA TYR A 70 3.90 11.85 2.49
C TYR A 70 3.81 12.29 1.01
N ALA A 71 2.80 11.83 0.27
CA ALA A 71 2.50 12.32 -1.07
C ALA A 71 1.93 13.76 -1.09
N GLY A 72 1.62 14.36 0.07
CA GLY A 72 0.92 15.65 0.17
C GLY A 72 -0.57 15.58 -0.16
N LYS A 73 -1.11 14.38 -0.39
CA LYS A 73 -2.50 14.10 -0.78
C LYS A 73 -3.40 13.95 0.45
N ASN A 74 -3.32 14.91 1.36
CA ASN A 74 -4.07 14.90 2.62
C ASN A 74 -5.60 14.91 2.41
N ALA A 75 -6.07 15.59 1.35
CA ALA A 75 -7.49 15.62 0.98
C ALA A 75 -7.99 14.23 0.57
N GLU A 76 -7.25 13.52 -0.30
CA GLU A 76 -7.59 12.15 -0.69
C GLU A 76 -7.57 11.18 0.50
N ALA A 77 -6.65 11.36 1.47
CA ALA A 77 -6.63 10.55 2.69
C ALA A 77 -7.90 10.74 3.52
N ALA A 78 -8.36 11.98 3.70
CA ALA A 78 -9.56 12.28 4.46
C ALA A 78 -10.83 11.76 3.78
N GLU A 79 -10.93 11.89 2.46
CA GLU A 79 -12.04 11.31 1.70
C GLU A 79 -12.04 9.78 1.77
N PHE A 80 -10.87 9.16 1.59
CA PHE A 80 -10.73 7.71 1.68
C PHE A 80 -11.12 7.19 3.07
N TYR A 81 -10.67 7.85 4.13
CA TYR A 81 -11.10 7.52 5.49
C TYR A 81 -12.62 7.66 5.66
N ASN A 82 -13.23 8.74 5.19
CA ASN A 82 -14.68 8.92 5.28
C ASN A 82 -15.44 7.83 4.52
N GLN A 83 -14.98 7.48 3.32
CA GLN A 83 -15.67 6.50 2.48
C GLN A 83 -15.62 5.08 3.07
N TYR A 84 -14.52 4.71 3.71
CA TYR A 84 -14.33 3.35 4.25
C TYR A 84 -14.64 3.22 5.76
N LEU A 85 -14.55 4.28 6.56
CA LEU A 85 -14.92 4.25 8.00
C LEU A 85 -16.41 4.48 8.24
N LYS A 86 -17.09 5.35 7.46
CA LYS A 86 -18.55 5.53 7.59
C LYS A 86 -19.35 4.37 6.99
N GLY A 87 -18.74 3.60 6.08
CA GLY A 87 -19.38 2.42 5.50
C GLY A 87 -19.48 1.21 6.43
N THR A 88 -18.89 1.29 7.64
CA THR A 88 -18.91 0.21 8.65
C THR A 88 -19.87 0.47 9.82
N GLU A 89 -20.84 1.38 9.67
CA GLU A 89 -21.94 1.58 10.64
C GLU A 89 -23.07 0.54 10.50
#